data_AF-A0A5C8WTT9-F1
#
_entry.id   AF-A0A5C8WTT9-F1
#
_cell.length_a   1.000
_cell.length_b   1.000
_cell.length_c   1.000
_cell.angle_alpha   90.00
_cell.angle_beta   90.00
_cell.angle_gamma   90.00
#
_symmetry.space_group_name_H-M   'P 1'
#
loop_
_entity.id
_entity.type
_entity.pdbx_description
1 polymer ?
#
loop_
_entity_poly.entity_id
_entity_poly.type
_entity_poly.pdbx_seq_one_letter_code
_entity_poly.pdbx_strand_id
1 'polypeptide(L)'
;MFHLIFSLPCLYVVTRVLWPLPGPPAAKAAVAVLLLVASQYHLWCRLSSGSVFAPEFPRWLVVLFNGAFGAILLLAGMQMALDAAALVAWPFGGWAIPAACRYGAAALALLLSALAVRQAVRLPPLLDVEVRIANLPDAFDGYTLLQLTDLHISRLFPAPWTEQVVARSNRLGVDLVVITGDLIDGALASRRADVAPLARLGAPDGVWIVPGNHEYFFDYPAWMRHDAELGMRVLANRHTVLRRGDAALVLAGVTDRSAPQTGHPGPDLDAALAGAPPGAPIILLDHQPKGARAAAARGVALQLSGHTHGGMIAGFDRLFARANGGFVSGRYAVGGMILYVNNGTGLWPGFALRLGRPSELTRITLRRGDDAADPAPTR
;
A
#
# COMPACT_ATOMS: atom_id res chain seq x y z
N MET A 1 13.47 21.01 -5.63
CA MET A 1 13.18 20.94 -4.18
C MET A 1 13.01 19.52 -3.64
N PHE A 2 12.28 18.61 -4.31
CA PHE A 2 12.01 17.25 -3.80
C PHE A 2 13.26 16.40 -3.48
N HIS A 3 14.36 16.56 -4.22
CA HIS A 3 15.61 15.81 -4.00
C HIS A 3 16.41 16.24 -2.76
N LEU A 4 16.27 17.49 -2.31
CA LEU A 4 17.04 18.01 -1.17
C LEU A 4 16.55 17.45 0.17
N ILE A 5 15.24 17.16 0.29
CA ILE A 5 14.63 16.65 1.52
C ILE A 5 15.21 15.27 1.87
N PHE A 6 15.41 14.40 0.87
CA PHE A 6 15.97 13.06 1.06
C PHE A 6 17.48 13.05 1.28
N SER A 7 18.17 14.15 0.98
CA SER A 7 19.59 14.34 1.32
C SER A 7 19.82 14.68 2.79
N LEU A 8 18.81 15.23 3.51
CA LEU A 8 18.98 15.65 4.90
C LEU A 8 19.29 14.48 5.86
N PRO A 9 18.58 13.34 5.82
CA PRO A 9 18.95 12.18 6.63
C PRO A 9 20.36 11.67 6.31
N CYS A 10 20.74 11.68 5.03
CA CYS A 10 22.09 11.28 4.61
C CYS A 10 23.15 12.22 5.16
N LEU A 11 22.97 13.54 5.03
CA LEU A 11 23.89 14.53 5.58
C LEU A 11 24.03 14.38 7.10
N TYR A 12 22.91 14.14 7.79
CA TYR A 12 22.90 13.89 9.23
C TYR A 12 23.69 12.61 9.59
N VAL A 13 23.50 11.50 8.86
CA VAL A 13 24.29 10.28 9.03
C VAL A 13 25.78 10.54 8.76
N VAL A 14 26.14 11.26 7.70
CA VAL A 14 27.53 11.57 7.37
C VAL A 14 28.18 12.38 8.50
N THR A 15 27.50 13.41 9.00
CA THR A 15 28.07 14.34 9.99
C THR A 15 28.05 13.81 11.43
N ARG A 16 27.01 13.07 11.82
CA ARG A 16 26.82 12.59 13.21
C ARG A 16 27.24 11.14 13.43
N VAL A 17 27.24 10.32 12.38
CA VAL A 17 27.64 8.91 12.44
C VAL A 17 29.02 8.71 11.82
N LEU A 18 29.19 8.99 10.52
CA LEU A 18 30.41 8.61 9.79
C LEU A 18 31.62 9.46 10.17
N TRP A 19 31.47 10.78 10.27
CA TRP A 19 32.57 11.69 10.55
C TRP A 19 33.23 11.46 11.92
N PRO A 20 32.47 11.23 13.03
CA PRO A 20 33.06 10.97 14.35
C PRO A 20 33.73 9.59 14.52
N LEU A 21 33.49 8.63 13.62
CA LEU A 21 34.12 7.31 13.70
C LEU A 21 35.62 7.40 13.39
N PRO A 22 36.49 6.56 13.99
CA PRO A 22 37.90 6.53 13.63
C PRO A 22 38.10 5.99 12.20
N GLY A 23 39.09 6.51 11.47
CA GLY A 23 39.48 5.99 10.16
C GLY A 23 39.99 7.06 9.18
N PRO A 24 40.61 6.63 8.05
CA PRO A 24 41.18 7.55 7.07
C PRO A 24 40.12 8.47 6.44
N PRO A 25 40.40 9.77 6.26
CA PRO A 25 39.46 10.70 5.61
C PRO A 25 39.00 10.25 4.22
N ALA A 26 39.91 9.66 3.43
CA ALA A 26 39.58 9.15 2.09
C ALA A 26 38.52 8.03 2.12
N ALA A 27 38.62 7.11 3.09
CA ALA A 27 37.63 6.05 3.27
C ALA A 27 36.27 6.61 3.67
N LYS A 28 36.25 7.60 4.58
CA LYS A 28 35.01 8.30 4.96
C LYS A 28 34.40 9.05 3.78
N ALA A 29 35.21 9.73 2.97
CA ALA A 29 34.74 10.43 1.78
C ALA A 29 34.10 9.44 0.78
N ALA A 30 34.72 8.29 0.54
CA ALA A 30 34.16 7.26 -0.33
C ALA A 30 32.80 6.74 0.20
N VAL A 31 32.70 6.43 1.49
CA VAL A 31 31.43 6.00 2.10
C VAL A 31 30.37 7.12 2.03
N ALA A 32 30.75 8.37 2.25
CA ALA A 32 29.83 9.51 2.15
C ALA A 32 29.26 9.66 0.73
N VAL A 33 30.08 9.46 -0.31
CA VAL A 33 29.62 9.46 -1.71
C VAL A 33 28.62 8.32 -1.97
N LEU A 34 28.90 7.12 -1.48
CA LEU A 34 27.98 5.98 -1.62
C LEU A 34 26.64 6.24 -0.93
N LEU A 35 26.67 6.79 0.29
CA LEU A 35 25.46 7.17 1.03
C LEU A 35 24.67 8.24 0.26
N LEU A 36 25.35 9.24 -0.32
CA LEU A 36 24.71 10.27 -1.11
C LEU A 36 24.03 9.70 -2.36
N VAL A 37 24.72 8.82 -3.10
CA VAL A 37 24.15 8.15 -4.28
C VAL A 37 22.90 7.35 -3.90
N ALA A 38 22.96 6.58 -2.80
CA ALA A 38 21.82 5.82 -2.29
C ALA A 38 20.67 6.72 -1.83
N SER A 39 20.97 7.87 -1.21
CA SER A 39 19.95 8.82 -0.74
C SER A 39 19.17 9.47 -1.89
N GLN A 40 19.75 9.48 -3.10
CA GLN A 40 19.14 10.02 -4.32
C GLN A 40 18.24 9.01 -5.05
N TYR A 41 17.76 7.94 -4.41
CA TYR A 41 16.94 6.91 -5.07
C TYR A 41 15.80 7.46 -5.95
N HIS A 42 14.99 8.39 -5.44
CA HIS A 42 13.89 9.00 -6.21
C HIS A 42 14.36 9.82 -7.42
N LEU A 43 15.57 10.40 -7.36
CA LEU A 43 16.19 11.05 -8.53
C LEU A 43 16.52 10.00 -9.59
N TRP A 44 17.10 8.86 -9.20
CA TRP A 44 17.38 7.76 -10.12
C TRP A 44 16.11 7.20 -10.76
N CYS A 45 15.02 7.04 -10.00
CA CYS A 45 13.71 6.68 -10.55
C CYS A 45 13.29 7.69 -11.64
N ARG A 46 13.31 8.99 -11.31
CA ARG A 46 12.94 10.05 -12.25
C ARG A 46 13.82 10.09 -13.49
N LEU A 47 15.12 9.87 -13.35
CA LEU A 47 16.04 9.81 -14.50
C LEU A 47 15.78 8.59 -15.38
N SER A 48 15.27 7.49 -14.81
CA SER A 48 14.98 6.27 -15.56
C SER A 48 13.68 6.30 -16.37
N SER A 49 12.62 6.93 -15.85
CA SER A 49 11.28 6.88 -16.47
C SER A 49 10.59 8.24 -16.64
N GLY A 50 11.18 9.31 -16.12
CA GLY A 50 10.53 10.62 -15.96
C GLY A 50 9.68 10.74 -14.68
N SER A 51 9.42 9.63 -13.97
CA SER A 51 8.59 9.59 -12.76
C SER A 51 9.38 9.13 -11.54
N VAL A 52 9.09 9.72 -10.37
CA VAL A 52 9.64 9.23 -9.09
C VAL A 52 9.01 7.91 -8.65
N PHE A 53 7.89 7.51 -9.27
CA PHE A 53 7.10 6.35 -8.87
C PHE A 53 7.49 5.06 -9.60
N ALA A 54 8.04 5.15 -10.82
CA ALA A 54 8.31 3.99 -11.68
C ALA A 54 9.82 3.85 -12.01
N PRO A 55 10.62 3.14 -11.20
CA PRO A 55 12.00 2.85 -11.58
C PRO A 55 12.07 1.88 -12.77
N GLU A 56 12.85 2.22 -13.79
CA GLU A 56 13.04 1.42 -15.02
C GLU A 56 14.45 0.81 -15.13
N PHE A 57 14.99 0.37 -14.00
CA PHE A 57 16.24 -0.39 -13.90
C PHE A 57 16.02 -1.79 -13.32
N PRO A 58 17.00 -2.71 -13.39
CA PRO A 58 16.81 -4.10 -12.97
C PRO A 58 16.36 -4.25 -11.51
N ARG A 59 15.51 -5.25 -11.24
CA ARG A 59 14.90 -5.50 -9.92
C ARG A 59 15.91 -5.53 -8.77
N TRP A 60 17.05 -6.19 -8.95
CA TRP A 60 18.06 -6.29 -7.89
C TRP A 60 18.62 -4.91 -7.49
N LEU A 61 18.68 -3.97 -8.43
CA LEU A 61 19.11 -2.60 -8.17
C LEU A 61 18.02 -1.80 -7.44
N VAL A 62 16.73 -2.02 -7.78
CA VAL A 62 15.59 -1.48 -7.03
C VAL A 62 15.61 -1.94 -5.57
N VAL A 63 15.86 -3.24 -5.34
CA VAL A 63 16.00 -3.83 -4.00
C VAL A 63 17.19 -3.23 -3.26
N LEU A 64 18.35 -3.12 -3.91
CA LEU A 64 19.55 -2.53 -3.31
C LEU A 64 19.33 -1.07 -2.90
N PHE A 65 18.76 -0.25 -3.79
CA PHE A 65 18.46 1.14 -3.48
C PHE A 65 17.50 1.27 -2.30
N ASN A 66 16.39 0.52 -2.28
CA ASN A 66 15.47 0.55 -1.15
C ASN A 66 16.11 0.10 0.16
N GLY A 67 16.99 -0.92 0.11
CA GLY A 67 17.75 -1.37 1.28
C GLY A 67 18.73 -0.31 1.79
N ALA A 68 19.49 0.32 0.89
CA ALA A 68 20.44 1.37 1.26
C ALA A 68 19.73 2.65 1.75
N PHE A 69 18.69 3.08 1.04
CA PHE A 69 17.86 4.23 1.40
C PHE A 69 17.18 4.02 2.76
N GLY A 70 16.57 2.85 2.98
CA GLY A 70 15.97 2.47 4.26
C GLY A 70 16.97 2.45 5.41
N ALA A 71 18.17 1.94 5.18
CA ALA A 71 19.22 1.91 6.20
C ALA A 71 19.67 3.32 6.58
N ILE A 72 19.75 4.25 5.62
CA ILE A 72 20.06 5.67 5.90
C ILE A 72 18.99 6.29 6.80
N LEU A 73 17.70 6.08 6.50
CA LEU A 73 16.61 6.66 7.29
C LEU A 73 16.54 6.08 8.71
N LEU A 74 16.66 4.75 8.84
CA LEU A 74 16.67 4.08 10.13
C LEU A 74 17.87 4.52 10.97
N LEU A 75 19.06 4.60 10.36
CA LEU A 75 20.26 5.05 11.03
C LEU A 75 20.16 6.53 11.46
N ALA A 76 19.59 7.39 10.63
CA ALA A 76 19.32 8.78 11.00
C ALA A 76 18.39 8.85 12.23
N GLY A 77 17.29 8.10 12.23
CA GLY A 77 16.36 8.04 13.37
C GLY A 77 17.02 7.51 14.65
N MET A 78 17.81 6.44 14.56
CA MET A 78 18.56 5.90 15.71
C MET A 78 19.59 6.90 16.22
N GLN A 79 20.30 7.60 15.34
CA GLN A 79 21.26 8.61 15.73
C GLN A 79 20.58 9.82 16.38
N MET A 80 19.39 10.22 15.93
CA MET A 80 18.59 11.26 16.61
C MET A 80 18.20 10.83 18.03
N ALA A 81 17.86 9.56 18.24
CA ALA A 81 17.58 9.03 19.57
C ALA A 81 18.83 9.02 20.47
N LEU A 82 20.00 8.65 19.93
CA LEU A 82 21.27 8.72 20.65
C LEU A 82 21.65 10.17 21.00
N ASP A 83 21.45 11.11 20.07
CA ASP A 83 21.69 12.54 20.30
C ASP A 83 20.76 13.10 21.37
N ALA A 84 19.48 12.72 21.36
CA ALA A 84 18.53 13.11 22.41
C ALA A 84 18.90 12.53 23.78
N ALA A 85 19.33 11.26 23.83
CA ALA A 85 19.80 10.64 25.06
C ALA A 85 21.06 11.34 25.62
N ALA A 86 22.00 11.69 24.74
CA ALA A 86 23.19 12.45 25.12
C ALA A 86 22.83 13.86 25.63
N LEU A 87 21.84 14.52 25.02
CA LEU A 87 21.35 15.82 25.48
C LEU A 87 20.73 15.74 26.88
N VAL A 88 19.95 14.69 27.16
CA VAL A 88 19.36 14.44 28.49
C VAL A 88 20.43 14.10 29.54
N ALA A 89 21.49 13.38 29.15
CA ALA A 89 22.59 13.00 30.04
C ALA A 89 23.60 14.14 30.28
N TRP A 90 23.58 15.19 29.45
CA TRP A 90 24.56 16.27 29.48
C TRP A 90 24.70 16.95 30.85
N PRO A 91 23.62 17.28 31.59
CA PRO A 91 23.74 17.87 32.93
C PRO A 91 24.44 16.97 33.96
N PHE A 92 24.52 15.67 33.69
CA PHE A 92 25.12 14.66 34.57
C PHE A 92 26.53 14.24 34.12
N GLY A 93 27.15 15.01 33.21
CA GLY A 93 28.50 14.74 32.69
C GLY A 93 28.55 13.75 31.53
N GLY A 94 27.41 13.23 31.06
CA GLY A 94 27.33 12.33 29.91
C GLY A 94 27.01 13.07 28.62
N TRP A 95 27.99 13.27 27.72
CA TRP A 95 27.76 13.96 26.44
C TRP A 95 28.39 13.25 25.24
N ALA A 96 29.38 12.38 25.47
CA ALA A 96 30.07 11.67 24.41
C ALA A 96 29.33 10.38 24.06
N ILE A 97 28.78 10.31 22.85
CA ILE A 97 28.26 9.06 22.28
C ILE A 97 29.48 8.20 21.88
N PRO A 98 29.64 6.97 22.40
CA PRO A 98 30.76 6.11 22.02
C PRO A 98 30.70 5.66 20.56
N ALA A 99 31.85 5.35 19.96
CA ALA A 99 31.91 4.78 18.60
C ALA A 99 31.16 3.44 18.50
N ALA A 100 31.22 2.62 19.55
CA ALA A 100 30.50 1.33 19.63
C ALA A 100 28.98 1.49 19.44
N CYS A 101 28.37 2.52 20.04
CA CYS A 101 26.94 2.80 19.85
C CYS A 101 26.60 3.14 18.40
N ARG A 102 27.47 3.89 17.72
CA ARG A 102 27.30 4.22 16.29
C ARG A 102 27.43 3.00 15.39
N TYR A 103 28.43 2.14 15.64
CA TYR A 103 28.56 0.88 14.91
C TYR A 103 27.36 -0.04 15.15
N GLY A 104 26.90 -0.14 16.40
CA GLY A 104 25.69 -0.90 16.75
C GLY A 104 24.44 -0.38 16.05
N ALA A 105 24.22 0.94 16.04
CA ALA A 105 23.12 1.57 15.32
C ALA A 105 23.19 1.32 13.80
N ALA A 106 24.38 1.44 13.19
CA ALA A 106 24.58 1.17 11.78
C ALA A 106 24.29 -0.30 11.42
N ALA A 107 24.79 -1.25 12.21
CA ALA A 107 24.54 -2.67 12.01
C ALA A 107 23.05 -3.00 12.16
N LEU A 108 22.39 -2.46 13.18
CA LEU A 108 20.96 -2.66 13.41
C LEU A 108 20.11 -2.03 12.29
N ALA A 109 20.45 -0.82 11.83
CA ALA A 109 19.75 -0.17 10.73
C ALA A 109 19.86 -0.95 9.42
N LEU A 110 21.05 -1.49 9.10
CA LEU A 110 21.25 -2.37 7.95
C LEU A 110 20.43 -3.66 8.07
N LEU A 111 20.46 -4.32 9.23
CA LEU A 111 19.68 -5.53 9.49
C LEU A 111 18.17 -5.28 9.35
N LEU A 112 17.65 -4.25 10.02
CA LEU A 112 16.24 -3.90 9.97
C LEU A 112 15.81 -3.48 8.57
N SER A 113 16.64 -2.73 7.83
CA SER A 113 16.35 -2.38 6.44
C SER A 113 16.30 -3.61 5.53
N ALA A 114 17.26 -4.52 5.65
CA ALA A 114 17.27 -5.77 4.88
C ALA A 114 16.04 -6.63 5.18
N LEU A 115 15.66 -6.75 6.47
CA LEU A 115 14.43 -7.40 6.87
C LEU A 115 13.20 -6.69 6.28
N ALA A 116 13.18 -5.35 6.33
CA ALA A 116 12.07 -4.55 5.84
C ALA A 116 11.84 -4.71 4.34
N VAL A 117 12.91 -4.66 3.53
CA VAL A 117 12.83 -4.90 2.08
C VAL A 117 12.38 -6.33 1.82
N ARG A 118 12.93 -7.32 2.54
CA ARG A 118 12.51 -8.72 2.39
C ARG A 118 11.01 -8.90 2.67
N GLN A 119 10.48 -8.24 3.70
CA GLN A 119 9.05 -8.25 4.00
C GLN A 119 8.21 -7.49 2.95
N ALA A 120 8.77 -6.44 2.33
CA ALA A 120 8.10 -5.69 1.28
C ALA A 120 7.97 -6.48 -0.03
N VAL A 121 8.99 -7.23 -0.43
CA VAL A 121 9.03 -7.91 -1.75
C VAL A 121 8.58 -9.36 -1.74
N ARG A 122 8.27 -9.93 -0.56
CA ARG A 122 7.79 -11.32 -0.47
C ARG A 122 6.40 -11.45 -1.10
N LEU A 123 6.01 -12.68 -1.39
CA LEU A 123 4.62 -12.96 -1.71
C LEU A 123 3.74 -12.72 -0.49
N PRO A 124 2.60 -12.02 -0.65
CA PRO A 124 1.71 -11.74 0.47
C PRO A 124 1.15 -13.04 1.08
N PRO A 125 1.12 -13.15 2.42
CA PRO A 125 0.37 -14.19 3.11
C PRO A 125 -1.15 -14.00 2.93
N LEU A 126 -1.89 -15.09 3.05
CA LEU A 126 -3.35 -15.05 3.17
C LEU A 126 -3.73 -14.48 4.54
N LEU A 127 -4.70 -13.59 4.56
CA LEU A 127 -5.38 -13.11 5.75
C LEU A 127 -6.88 -13.33 5.58
N ASP A 128 -7.47 -14.10 6.49
CA ASP A 128 -8.90 -14.36 6.52
C ASP A 128 -9.59 -13.37 7.46
N VAL A 129 -10.63 -12.71 6.94
CA VAL A 129 -11.42 -11.71 7.67
C VAL A 129 -12.89 -12.08 7.56
N GLU A 130 -13.57 -12.12 8.69
CA GLU A 130 -15.03 -12.23 8.72
C GLU A 130 -15.65 -10.83 8.86
N VAL A 131 -16.67 -10.54 8.07
CA VAL A 131 -17.44 -9.29 8.14
C VAL A 131 -18.91 -9.63 8.30
N ARG A 132 -19.52 -9.12 9.36
CA ARG A 132 -20.96 -9.31 9.60
C ARG A 132 -21.74 -8.13 9.06
N ILE A 133 -22.75 -8.42 8.25
CA ILE A 133 -23.66 -7.43 7.65
C ILE A 133 -25.07 -7.77 8.12
N ALA A 134 -25.70 -6.84 8.83
CA ALA A 134 -27.00 -7.06 9.49
C ALA A 134 -28.10 -7.46 8.48
N ASN A 135 -28.16 -6.76 7.35
CA ASN A 135 -29.13 -6.98 6.27
C ASN A 135 -28.60 -7.88 5.14
N LEU A 136 -27.60 -8.74 5.39
CA LEU A 136 -27.12 -9.68 4.38
C LEU A 136 -28.19 -10.74 4.08
N PRO A 137 -28.61 -10.95 2.82
CA PRO A 137 -29.51 -12.05 2.47
C PRO A 137 -28.87 -13.42 2.75
N ASP A 138 -29.68 -14.44 3.09
CA ASP A 138 -29.19 -15.80 3.41
C ASP A 138 -28.39 -16.42 2.28
N ALA A 139 -28.78 -16.12 1.04
CA ALA A 139 -28.09 -16.60 -0.15
C ALA A 139 -26.64 -16.08 -0.30
N PHE A 140 -26.26 -15.07 0.49
CA PHE A 140 -24.90 -14.53 0.56
C PHE A 140 -24.21 -14.81 1.90
N ASP A 141 -24.83 -15.54 2.84
CA ASP A 141 -24.14 -15.96 4.06
C ASP A 141 -23.07 -17.00 3.73
N GLY A 142 -21.82 -16.71 4.11
CA GLY A 142 -20.65 -17.48 3.72
C GLY A 142 -20.06 -17.10 2.36
N TYR A 143 -20.60 -16.07 1.70
CA TYR A 143 -20.05 -15.56 0.44
C TYR A 143 -18.64 -15.03 0.64
N THR A 144 -17.72 -15.42 -0.25
CA THR A 144 -16.29 -15.11 -0.13
C THR A 144 -15.82 -14.20 -1.24
N LEU A 145 -15.06 -13.17 -0.87
CA LEU A 145 -14.40 -12.29 -1.83
C LEU A 145 -12.92 -12.11 -1.48
N LEU A 146 -12.06 -12.08 -2.49
CA LEU A 146 -10.65 -11.77 -2.33
C LEU A 146 -10.42 -10.29 -2.70
N GLN A 147 -9.94 -9.52 -1.73
CA GLN A 147 -9.44 -8.17 -1.99
C GLN A 147 -7.94 -8.24 -2.32
N LEU A 148 -7.60 -7.75 -3.50
CA LEU A 148 -6.25 -7.37 -3.89
C LEU A 148 -6.20 -5.84 -3.98
N THR A 149 -5.06 -5.24 -3.68
CA THR A 149 -4.90 -3.77 -3.76
C THR A 149 -3.43 -3.43 -3.77
N ASP A 150 -3.08 -2.25 -4.30
CA ASP A 150 -1.72 -1.73 -4.18
C ASP A 150 -0.68 -2.76 -4.68
N LEU A 151 -0.95 -3.40 -5.81
CA LEU A 151 -0.05 -4.41 -6.37
C LEU A 151 1.22 -3.75 -6.88
N HIS A 152 1.12 -2.51 -7.38
CA HIS A 152 2.25 -1.72 -7.89
C HIS A 152 3.15 -2.52 -8.84
N ILE A 153 2.52 -3.22 -9.79
CA ILE A 153 3.23 -4.05 -10.77
C ILE A 153 4.22 -3.18 -11.54
N SER A 154 5.50 -3.53 -11.42
CA SER A 154 6.65 -2.66 -11.73
C SER A 154 7.92 -3.50 -11.86
N ARG A 155 9.08 -2.88 -12.02
CA ARG A 155 10.37 -3.61 -11.97
C ARG A 155 10.61 -4.30 -10.63
N LEU A 156 9.96 -3.86 -9.55
CA LEU A 156 10.04 -4.53 -8.25
C LEU A 156 9.16 -5.79 -8.21
N PHE A 157 8.01 -5.76 -8.88
CA PHE A 157 7.01 -6.81 -8.96
C PHE A 157 6.79 -7.23 -10.43
N PRO A 158 7.73 -7.99 -11.03
CA PRO A 158 7.67 -8.37 -12.43
C PRO A 158 6.69 -9.54 -12.65
N ALA A 159 6.46 -9.90 -13.92
CA ALA A 159 5.60 -11.01 -14.34
C ALA A 159 5.68 -12.25 -13.44
N PRO A 160 6.85 -12.84 -13.12
CA PRO A 160 6.92 -14.03 -12.26
C PRO A 160 6.33 -13.85 -10.86
N TRP A 161 6.34 -12.64 -10.31
CA TRP A 161 5.67 -12.33 -9.05
C TRP A 161 4.16 -12.26 -9.25
N THR A 162 3.70 -11.56 -10.30
CA THR A 162 2.27 -11.48 -10.68
C THR A 162 1.68 -12.88 -10.90
N GLU A 163 2.41 -13.77 -11.59
CA GLU A 163 2.01 -15.17 -11.80
C GLU A 163 1.78 -15.92 -10.50
N GLN A 164 2.68 -15.74 -9.53
CA GLN A 164 2.56 -16.39 -8.23
C GLN A 164 1.41 -15.83 -7.39
N VAL A 165 1.14 -14.52 -7.49
CA VAL A 165 -0.03 -13.89 -6.86
C VAL A 165 -1.30 -14.46 -7.47
N VAL A 166 -1.44 -14.46 -8.80
CA VAL A 166 -2.62 -15.03 -9.49
C VAL A 166 -2.82 -16.51 -9.15
N ALA A 167 -1.74 -17.30 -9.15
CA ALA A 167 -1.82 -18.72 -8.79
C ALA A 167 -2.21 -18.96 -7.32
N ARG A 168 -1.85 -18.06 -6.41
CA ARG A 168 -2.34 -18.12 -5.01
C ARG A 168 -3.80 -17.72 -4.93
N SER A 169 -4.18 -16.62 -5.57
CA SER A 169 -5.54 -16.10 -5.60
C SER A 169 -6.55 -17.13 -6.12
N ASN A 170 -6.28 -17.73 -7.28
CA ASN A 170 -7.19 -18.71 -7.89
C ASN A 170 -7.35 -19.98 -7.04
N ARG A 171 -6.30 -20.39 -6.29
CA ARG A 171 -6.37 -21.56 -5.41
C ARG A 171 -7.28 -21.36 -4.20
N LEU A 172 -7.65 -20.13 -3.87
CA LEU A 172 -8.56 -19.84 -2.77
C LEU A 172 -10.01 -20.20 -3.11
N GLY A 173 -10.36 -20.31 -4.39
CA GLY A 173 -11.71 -20.70 -4.83
C GLY A 173 -12.80 -19.74 -4.35
N VAL A 174 -12.51 -18.44 -4.30
CA VAL A 174 -13.47 -17.41 -3.84
C VAL A 174 -14.57 -17.14 -4.88
N ASP A 175 -15.70 -16.60 -4.44
CA ASP A 175 -16.82 -16.25 -5.31
C ASP A 175 -16.56 -15.00 -6.16
N LEU A 176 -15.79 -14.05 -5.63
CA LEU A 176 -15.51 -12.74 -6.23
C LEU A 176 -14.06 -12.32 -6.00
N VAL A 177 -13.44 -11.68 -6.99
CA VAL A 177 -12.18 -10.95 -6.79
C VAL A 177 -12.42 -9.46 -7.01
N VAL A 178 -11.91 -8.65 -6.10
CA VAL A 178 -11.93 -7.19 -6.20
C VAL A 178 -10.53 -6.62 -6.10
N ILE A 179 -10.22 -5.64 -6.94
CA ILE A 179 -8.96 -4.89 -6.97
C ILE A 179 -9.27 -3.44 -6.60
N THR A 180 -8.82 -2.99 -5.43
CA THR A 180 -9.17 -1.67 -4.91
C THR A 180 -8.14 -0.59 -5.25
N GLY A 181 -7.65 -0.56 -6.50
CA GLY A 181 -6.75 0.47 -7.02
C GLY A 181 -5.25 0.19 -6.88
N ASP A 182 -4.45 1.05 -7.51
CA ASP A 182 -2.98 1.02 -7.56
C ASP A 182 -2.45 -0.35 -8.02
N LEU A 183 -2.94 -0.79 -9.18
CA LEU A 183 -2.53 -2.04 -9.81
C LEU A 183 -1.08 -1.95 -10.33
N ILE A 184 -0.67 -0.77 -10.80
CA ILE A 184 0.54 -0.58 -11.60
C ILE A 184 1.40 0.60 -11.17
N ASP A 185 2.66 0.57 -11.60
CA ASP A 185 3.55 1.72 -11.61
C ASP A 185 4.30 1.80 -12.94
N GLY A 186 4.02 2.82 -13.75
CA GLY A 186 4.70 3.06 -15.02
C GLY A 186 3.76 3.03 -16.22
N ALA A 187 4.31 3.39 -17.38
CA ALA A 187 3.56 3.40 -18.63
C ALA A 187 3.15 1.99 -19.06
N LEU A 188 1.98 1.85 -19.68
CA LEU A 188 1.45 0.59 -20.20
C LEU A 188 2.45 -0.16 -21.09
N ALA A 189 3.15 0.55 -21.98
CA ALA A 189 4.15 -0.05 -22.86
C ALA A 189 5.28 -0.76 -22.08
N SER A 190 5.70 -0.20 -20.95
CA SER A 190 6.74 -0.79 -20.09
C SER A 190 6.23 -1.97 -19.29
N ARG A 191 4.94 -1.98 -18.94
CA ARG A 191 4.36 -2.89 -17.93
C ARG A 191 3.49 -4.00 -18.51
N ARG A 192 3.11 -3.95 -19.79
CA ARG A 192 2.22 -4.93 -20.45
C ARG A 192 2.58 -6.40 -20.18
N ALA A 193 3.86 -6.75 -20.27
CA ALA A 193 4.31 -8.12 -20.00
C ALA A 193 4.16 -8.52 -18.53
N ASP A 194 4.37 -7.57 -17.61
CA ASP A 194 4.33 -7.83 -16.16
C ASP A 194 2.90 -7.96 -15.62
N VAL A 195 1.91 -7.32 -16.27
CA VAL A 195 0.49 -7.42 -15.94
C VAL A 195 -0.23 -8.56 -16.68
N ALA A 196 0.31 -9.05 -17.80
CA ALA A 196 -0.33 -10.10 -18.62
C ALA A 196 -0.81 -11.34 -17.83
N PRO A 197 -0.10 -11.82 -16.78
CA PRO A 197 -0.60 -12.92 -15.96
C PRO A 197 -1.96 -12.69 -15.29
N LEU A 198 -2.36 -11.43 -15.06
CA LEU A 198 -3.64 -11.08 -14.45
C LEU A 198 -4.84 -11.52 -15.29
N ALA A 199 -4.68 -11.73 -16.60
CA ALA A 199 -5.72 -12.29 -17.46
C ALA A 199 -6.19 -13.70 -17.04
N ARG A 200 -5.40 -14.38 -16.19
CA ARG A 200 -5.76 -15.69 -15.63
C ARG A 200 -6.45 -15.60 -14.28
N LEU A 201 -6.59 -14.41 -13.70
CA LEU A 201 -7.32 -14.21 -12.45
C LEU A 201 -8.80 -14.46 -12.72
N GLY A 202 -9.45 -15.27 -11.89
CA GLY A 202 -10.84 -15.65 -12.13
C GLY A 202 -11.59 -16.03 -10.87
N ALA A 203 -12.86 -15.67 -10.83
CA ALA A 203 -13.85 -16.09 -9.85
C ALA A 203 -15.24 -16.14 -10.50
N PRO A 204 -16.19 -16.93 -9.97
CA PRO A 204 -17.52 -17.09 -10.56
C PRO A 204 -18.28 -15.79 -10.83
N ASP A 205 -18.21 -14.81 -9.92
CA ASP A 205 -18.85 -13.49 -10.08
C ASP A 205 -17.94 -12.43 -10.72
N GLY A 206 -16.78 -12.88 -11.20
CA GLY A 206 -15.82 -12.09 -11.96
C GLY A 206 -14.75 -11.39 -11.12
N VAL A 207 -13.94 -10.62 -11.83
CA VAL A 207 -12.87 -9.78 -11.28
C VAL A 207 -13.24 -8.32 -11.51
N TRP A 208 -13.36 -7.54 -10.45
CA TRP A 208 -13.76 -6.14 -10.52
C TRP A 208 -12.64 -5.22 -10.04
N ILE A 209 -12.52 -4.04 -10.63
CA ILE A 209 -11.46 -3.10 -10.31
C ILE A 209 -11.98 -1.66 -10.20
N VAL A 210 -11.46 -0.90 -9.25
CA VAL A 210 -11.55 0.56 -9.24
C VAL A 210 -10.15 1.15 -9.44
N PRO A 211 -10.01 2.34 -10.04
CA PRO A 211 -8.71 2.99 -10.14
C PRO A 211 -8.25 3.50 -8.78
N GLY A 212 -6.94 3.41 -8.52
CA GLY A 212 -6.24 4.18 -7.51
C GLY A 212 -5.61 5.43 -8.13
N ASN A 213 -4.77 6.13 -7.36
CA ASN A 213 -4.12 7.34 -7.85
C ASN A 213 -3.04 7.05 -8.91
N HIS A 214 -2.42 5.86 -8.88
CA HIS A 214 -1.34 5.53 -9.82
C HIS A 214 -1.83 5.32 -11.25
N GLU A 215 -3.05 4.83 -11.45
CA GLU A 215 -3.64 4.76 -12.79
C GLU A 215 -3.76 6.16 -13.42
N TYR A 216 -4.10 7.19 -12.63
CA TYR A 216 -4.13 8.58 -13.09
C TYR A 216 -2.75 9.16 -13.36
N PHE A 217 -1.71 8.73 -12.63
CA PHE A 217 -0.34 9.19 -12.86
C PHE A 217 0.27 8.66 -14.17
N PHE A 218 -0.25 7.54 -14.69
CA PHE A 218 0.39 6.78 -15.78
C PHE A 218 -0.52 6.52 -17.00
N ASP A 219 -1.47 7.42 -17.29
CA ASP A 219 -2.49 7.33 -18.37
C ASP A 219 -3.68 6.42 -18.00
N TYR A 220 -4.60 7.00 -17.21
CA TYR A 220 -5.81 6.34 -16.73
C TYR A 220 -6.66 5.73 -17.87
N PRO A 221 -6.97 6.45 -18.97
CA PRO A 221 -7.74 5.88 -20.08
C PRO A 221 -7.09 4.66 -20.71
N ALA A 222 -5.76 4.67 -20.90
CA ALA A 222 -5.05 3.52 -21.47
C ALA A 222 -5.08 2.32 -20.52
N TRP A 223 -4.83 2.54 -19.23
CA TRP A 223 -4.83 1.48 -18.22
C TRP A 223 -6.22 0.86 -18.01
N MET A 224 -7.28 1.66 -17.85
CA MET A 224 -8.63 1.10 -17.68
C MET A 224 -9.11 0.30 -18.88
N ARG A 225 -8.73 0.69 -20.11
CA ARG A 225 -9.00 -0.14 -21.29
C ARG A 225 -8.23 -1.45 -21.25
N HIS A 226 -6.95 -1.40 -20.88
CA HIS A 226 -6.12 -2.61 -20.84
C HIS A 226 -6.56 -3.57 -19.73
N ASP A 227 -6.92 -3.08 -18.55
CA ASP A 227 -7.46 -3.91 -17.47
C ASP A 227 -8.74 -4.63 -17.91
N ALA A 228 -9.59 -3.96 -18.70
CA ALA A 228 -10.74 -4.59 -19.33
C ALA A 228 -10.36 -5.66 -20.37
N GLU A 229 -9.29 -5.45 -21.16
CA GLU A 229 -8.74 -6.48 -22.06
C GLU A 229 -8.22 -7.71 -21.29
N LEU A 230 -7.74 -7.51 -20.06
CA LEU A 230 -7.34 -8.59 -19.14
C LEU A 230 -8.55 -9.28 -18.46
N GLY A 231 -9.77 -8.93 -18.82
CA GLY A 231 -10.99 -9.55 -18.29
C GLY A 231 -11.52 -8.94 -17.00
N MET A 232 -10.94 -7.82 -16.55
CA MET A 232 -11.43 -7.11 -15.36
C MET A 232 -12.60 -6.20 -15.71
N ARG A 233 -13.52 -6.04 -14.76
CA ARG A 233 -14.70 -5.18 -14.91
C ARG A 233 -14.51 -3.92 -14.08
N VAL A 234 -14.30 -2.79 -14.74
CA VAL A 234 -14.03 -1.50 -14.08
C VAL A 234 -15.30 -0.97 -13.39
N LEU A 235 -15.21 -0.47 -12.16
CA LEU A 235 -16.26 0.29 -11.47
C LEU A 235 -15.77 1.73 -11.24
N ALA A 236 -16.16 2.66 -12.10
CA ALA A 236 -15.86 4.07 -11.96
C ALA A 236 -17.16 4.85 -11.78
N ASN A 237 -17.44 5.27 -10.53
CA ASN A 237 -18.67 5.95 -10.11
C ASN A 237 -19.94 5.21 -10.58
N ARG A 238 -19.95 3.88 -10.42
CA ARG A 238 -21.06 3.00 -10.82
C ARG A 238 -21.11 1.76 -9.94
N HIS A 239 -22.18 0.99 -10.07
CA HIS A 239 -22.31 -0.29 -9.38
C HIS A 239 -22.70 -1.43 -10.34
N THR A 240 -22.61 -2.65 -9.82
CA THR A 240 -23.27 -3.83 -10.33
C THR A 240 -24.09 -4.50 -9.24
N VAL A 241 -25.01 -5.37 -9.63
CA VAL A 241 -25.83 -6.15 -8.70
C VAL A 241 -25.49 -7.63 -8.89
N LEU A 242 -24.91 -8.22 -7.85
CA LEU A 242 -24.69 -9.66 -7.76
C LEU A 242 -25.99 -10.31 -7.32
N ARG A 243 -26.45 -11.32 -8.06
CA ARG A 243 -27.72 -11.99 -7.80
C ARG A 243 -27.53 -13.46 -7.46
N ARG A 244 -28.36 -13.94 -6.53
CA ARG A 244 -28.52 -15.35 -6.16
C ARG A 244 -30.02 -15.59 -5.94
N GLY A 245 -30.70 -16.10 -6.97
CA GLY A 245 -32.17 -16.10 -7.01
C GLY A 245 -32.71 -14.66 -6.91
N ASP A 246 -33.64 -14.44 -5.98
CA ASP A 246 -34.22 -13.11 -5.72
C ASP A 246 -33.33 -12.22 -4.84
N ALA A 247 -32.30 -12.78 -4.19
CA ALA A 247 -31.38 -12.02 -3.37
C ALA A 247 -30.44 -11.16 -4.22
N ALA A 248 -30.11 -9.98 -3.69
CA ALA A 248 -29.23 -9.00 -4.32
C ALA A 248 -28.15 -8.52 -3.34
N LEU A 249 -26.94 -8.36 -3.85
CA LEU A 249 -25.80 -7.71 -3.19
C LEU A 249 -25.24 -6.67 -4.16
N VAL A 250 -25.13 -5.42 -3.72
CA VAL A 250 -24.62 -4.33 -4.57
C VAL A 250 -23.10 -4.23 -4.40
N LEU A 251 -22.37 -4.28 -5.51
CA LEU A 251 -20.95 -3.96 -5.57
C LEU A 251 -20.78 -2.62 -6.28
N ALA A 252 -20.46 -1.58 -5.52
CA ALA A 252 -20.25 -0.22 -6.02
C ALA A 252 -18.77 0.13 -6.05
N GLY A 253 -18.37 1.02 -6.95
CA GLY A 253 -17.02 1.58 -6.99
C GLY A 253 -17.01 3.03 -7.40
N VAL A 254 -16.08 3.79 -6.82
CA VAL A 254 -15.85 5.22 -7.11
C VAL A 254 -14.46 5.43 -7.72
N THR A 255 -14.27 6.54 -8.44
CA THR A 255 -12.94 6.95 -8.93
C THR A 255 -12.06 7.52 -7.82
N ASP A 256 -10.75 7.60 -8.06
CA ASP A 256 -9.81 8.12 -7.07
C ASP A 256 -9.87 9.66 -6.94
N ARG A 257 -9.49 10.18 -5.76
CA ARG A 257 -9.42 11.61 -5.47
C ARG A 257 -8.43 12.38 -6.34
N SER A 258 -7.45 11.71 -6.95
CA SER A 258 -6.51 12.29 -7.91
C SER A 258 -7.12 12.49 -9.29
N ALA A 259 -8.26 11.87 -9.61
CA ALA A 259 -8.89 11.96 -10.93
C ALA A 259 -9.08 13.40 -11.44
N PRO A 260 -9.59 14.37 -10.64
CA PRO A 260 -9.81 15.74 -11.12
C PRO A 260 -8.52 16.46 -11.56
N GLN A 261 -7.38 16.11 -10.96
CA GLN A 261 -6.07 16.69 -11.31
C GLN A 261 -5.61 16.31 -12.72
N THR A 262 -6.22 15.28 -13.29
CA THR A 262 -5.94 14.75 -14.64
C THR A 262 -7.10 15.00 -15.61
N GLY A 263 -8.09 15.80 -15.22
CA GLY A 263 -9.25 16.12 -16.05
C GLY A 263 -10.34 15.04 -16.06
N HIS A 264 -10.31 14.09 -15.12
CA HIS A 264 -11.30 13.04 -14.98
C HIS A 264 -12.26 13.28 -13.79
N PRO A 265 -13.49 12.73 -13.80
CA PRO A 265 -14.42 12.89 -12.68
C PRO A 265 -13.86 12.31 -11.38
N GLY A 266 -13.93 13.09 -10.30
CA GLY A 266 -13.60 12.63 -8.95
C GLY A 266 -14.60 11.62 -8.39
N PRO A 267 -14.35 11.09 -7.18
CA PRO A 267 -15.24 10.13 -6.54
C PRO A 267 -16.65 10.70 -6.40
N ASP A 268 -17.63 9.99 -6.94
CA ASP A 268 -19.04 10.33 -6.88
C ASP A 268 -19.84 9.12 -6.41
N LEU A 269 -20.06 9.06 -5.10
CA LEU A 269 -20.80 7.98 -4.46
C LEU A 269 -22.28 8.01 -4.83
N ASP A 270 -22.83 9.19 -5.12
CA ASP A 270 -24.25 9.34 -5.44
C ASP A 270 -24.53 8.77 -6.82
N ALA A 271 -23.66 9.08 -7.79
CA ALA A 271 -23.67 8.44 -9.09
C ALA A 271 -23.43 6.93 -8.98
N ALA A 272 -22.49 6.49 -8.13
CA ALA A 272 -22.21 5.07 -7.95
C ALA A 272 -23.42 4.27 -7.46
N LEU A 273 -24.25 4.87 -6.59
CA LEU A 273 -25.43 4.23 -5.99
C LEU A 273 -26.74 4.55 -6.71
N ALA A 274 -26.72 5.39 -7.75
CA ALA A 274 -27.92 5.78 -8.48
C ALA A 274 -28.60 4.54 -9.10
N GLY A 275 -29.86 4.30 -8.73
CA GLY A 275 -30.65 3.16 -9.22
C GLY A 275 -30.31 1.81 -8.58
N ALA A 276 -29.46 1.76 -7.55
CA ALA A 276 -29.20 0.54 -6.80
C ALA A 276 -30.50 0.01 -6.15
N PRO A 277 -30.75 -1.32 -6.13
CA PRO A 277 -31.94 -1.89 -5.54
C PRO A 277 -32.10 -1.47 -4.07
N PRO A 278 -33.27 -0.96 -3.66
CA PRO A 278 -33.48 -0.52 -2.29
C PRO A 278 -33.35 -1.70 -1.32
N GLY A 279 -32.69 -1.47 -0.18
CA GLY A 279 -32.54 -2.45 0.89
C GLY A 279 -31.47 -3.53 0.67
N ALA A 280 -30.92 -3.65 -0.55
CA ALA A 280 -29.78 -4.54 -0.80
C ALA A 280 -28.52 -4.03 -0.09
N PRO A 281 -27.75 -4.88 0.62
CA PRO A 281 -26.49 -4.47 1.21
C PRO A 281 -25.50 -4.00 0.13
N ILE A 282 -24.68 -3.01 0.49
CA ILE A 282 -23.72 -2.38 -0.42
C ILE A 282 -22.29 -2.66 0.06
N ILE A 283 -21.49 -3.21 -0.84
CA ILE A 283 -20.03 -3.28 -0.74
C ILE A 283 -19.46 -2.18 -1.63
N LEU A 284 -18.74 -1.23 -1.05
CA LEU A 284 -18.07 -0.14 -1.76
C LEU A 284 -16.58 -0.43 -1.93
N LEU A 285 -16.11 -0.34 -3.17
CA LEU A 285 -14.71 -0.27 -3.52
C LEU A 285 -14.31 1.21 -3.65
N ASP A 286 -13.47 1.68 -2.73
CA ASP A 286 -12.92 3.05 -2.74
C ASP A 286 -11.45 2.94 -2.36
N HIS A 287 -10.55 3.28 -3.28
CA HIS A 287 -9.12 3.11 -3.08
C HIS A 287 -8.63 3.82 -1.79
N GLN A 288 -9.16 5.01 -1.48
CA GLN A 288 -8.74 5.79 -0.32
C GLN A 288 -9.76 5.73 0.83
N PRO A 289 -9.36 5.42 2.07
CA PRO A 289 -10.31 5.26 3.18
C PRO A 289 -10.87 6.59 3.71
N LYS A 290 -10.36 7.73 3.23
CA LYS A 290 -10.69 9.05 3.74
C LYS A 290 -12.17 9.41 3.60
N GLY A 291 -12.88 8.79 2.64
CA GLY A 291 -14.31 8.98 2.39
C GLY A 291 -15.24 8.18 3.31
N ALA A 292 -14.71 7.28 4.15
CA ALA A 292 -15.51 6.24 4.80
C ALA A 292 -16.68 6.73 5.66
N ARG A 293 -16.55 7.88 6.34
CA ARG A 293 -17.67 8.44 7.13
C ARG A 293 -18.83 8.90 6.25
N ALA A 294 -18.55 9.43 5.07
CA ALA A 294 -19.58 9.82 4.11
C ALA A 294 -20.22 8.57 3.48
N ALA A 295 -19.43 7.54 3.18
CA ALA A 295 -19.94 6.26 2.69
C ALA A 295 -20.89 5.59 3.69
N ALA A 296 -20.52 5.54 4.97
CA ALA A 296 -21.38 5.02 6.02
C ALA A 296 -22.71 5.78 6.12
N ALA A 297 -22.68 7.11 6.03
CA ALA A 297 -23.89 7.94 6.04
C ALA A 297 -24.82 7.69 4.84
N ARG A 298 -24.34 7.03 3.78
CA ARG A 298 -25.12 6.63 2.59
C ARG A 298 -25.59 5.18 2.65
N GLY A 299 -25.44 4.51 3.79
CA GLY A 299 -25.93 3.14 3.99
C GLY A 299 -25.03 2.07 3.39
N VAL A 300 -23.75 2.39 3.11
CA VAL A 300 -22.76 1.37 2.75
C VAL A 300 -22.57 0.43 3.93
N ALA A 301 -22.58 -0.88 3.69
CA ALA A 301 -22.42 -1.89 4.72
C ALA A 301 -20.94 -2.28 4.92
N LEU A 302 -20.19 -2.38 3.82
CA LEU A 302 -18.77 -2.70 3.81
C LEU A 302 -18.03 -1.78 2.83
N GLN A 303 -16.97 -1.11 3.26
CA GLN A 303 -16.03 -0.43 2.37
C GLN A 303 -14.68 -1.13 2.40
N LEU A 304 -14.13 -1.37 1.20
CA LEU A 304 -12.81 -1.94 0.98
C LEU A 304 -11.89 -0.88 0.39
N SER A 305 -10.79 -0.62 1.09
CA SER A 305 -9.80 0.40 0.72
C SER A 305 -8.37 -0.13 0.80
N GLY A 306 -7.46 0.55 0.13
CA GLY A 306 -6.01 0.32 0.11
C GLY A 306 -5.25 1.61 0.43
N HIS A 307 -4.34 2.02 -0.47
CA HIS A 307 -3.66 3.33 -0.56
C HIS A 307 -2.62 3.62 0.52
N THR A 308 -2.90 3.20 1.75
CA THR A 308 -2.14 3.60 2.94
C THR A 308 -0.97 2.67 3.25
N HIS A 309 -0.98 1.49 2.64
CA HIS A 309 -0.06 0.37 2.88
C HIS A 309 0.16 0.01 4.37
N GLY A 310 -0.82 0.30 5.24
CA GLY A 310 -0.67 0.10 6.69
C GLY A 310 0.28 1.06 7.39
N GLY A 311 0.71 2.12 6.71
CA GLY A 311 1.79 3.00 7.19
C GLY A 311 3.18 2.39 7.07
N MET A 312 3.32 1.20 6.47
CA MET A 312 4.56 0.47 6.14
C MET A 312 5.41 0.01 7.34
N ILE A 313 5.53 0.81 8.39
CA ILE A 313 6.24 0.51 9.63
C ILE A 313 5.27 0.64 10.80
N ALA A 314 5.24 -0.34 11.70
CA ALA A 314 4.39 -0.31 12.89
C ALA A 314 4.65 0.97 13.70
N GLY A 315 3.58 1.70 14.04
CA GLY A 315 3.62 2.98 14.73
C GLY A 315 3.70 4.20 13.80
N PHE A 316 4.12 4.04 12.54
CA PHE A 316 4.14 5.14 11.57
C PHE A 316 2.74 5.44 11.02
N ASP A 317 1.77 4.53 11.21
CA ASP A 317 0.37 4.77 10.91
C ASP A 317 -0.15 6.09 11.52
N ARG A 318 0.33 6.46 12.71
CA ARG A 318 -0.02 7.71 13.39
C ARG A 318 0.38 8.97 12.62
N LEU A 319 1.47 8.91 11.84
CA LEU A 319 1.95 10.02 11.03
C LEU A 319 1.02 10.29 9.84
N PHE A 320 0.39 9.25 9.32
CA PHE A 320 -0.45 9.30 8.12
C PHE A 320 -1.95 9.30 8.41
N ALA A 321 -2.36 8.96 9.64
CA ALA A 321 -3.76 8.84 10.03
C ALA A 321 -4.56 10.10 9.71
N ARG A 322 -4.08 11.30 10.08
CA ARG A 322 -4.80 12.55 9.81
C ARG A 322 -5.04 12.79 8.32
N ALA A 323 -4.04 12.50 7.48
CA ALA A 323 -4.16 12.67 6.03
C ALA A 323 -5.24 11.75 5.43
N ASN A 324 -5.44 10.57 6.04
CA ASN A 324 -6.36 9.50 5.62
C ASN A 324 -7.67 9.46 6.42
N GLY A 325 -8.05 10.55 7.10
CA GLY A 325 -9.32 10.62 7.85
C GLY A 325 -9.34 9.79 9.14
N GLY A 326 -8.18 9.37 9.64
CA GLY A 326 -8.00 8.55 10.84
C GLY A 326 -7.84 7.05 10.56
N PHE A 327 -7.89 6.63 9.29
CA PHE A 327 -7.91 5.23 8.89
C PHE A 327 -6.64 4.86 8.13
N VAL A 328 -5.95 3.80 8.55
CA VAL A 328 -4.63 3.43 7.99
C VAL A 328 -4.42 1.93 7.85
N SER A 329 -4.96 1.09 8.74
CA SER A 329 -4.65 -0.33 8.70
C SER A 329 -5.75 -1.15 9.35
N GLY A 330 -6.20 -2.19 8.66
CA GLY A 330 -7.14 -3.17 9.16
C GLY A 330 -8.57 -2.63 9.26
N ARG A 331 -9.27 -3.15 10.26
CA ARG A 331 -10.73 -3.04 10.38
C ARG A 331 -11.16 -1.88 11.27
N TYR A 332 -12.17 -1.14 10.83
CA TYR A 332 -12.80 -0.05 11.56
C TYR A 332 -14.33 -0.15 11.50
N ALA A 333 -15.00 0.09 12.62
CA ALA A 333 -16.44 0.33 12.64
C ALA A 333 -16.70 1.83 12.43
N VAL A 334 -17.51 2.17 11.42
CA VAL A 334 -17.78 3.55 11.01
C VAL A 334 -19.28 3.71 10.77
N GLY A 335 -20.02 4.22 11.74
CA GLY A 335 -21.45 4.54 11.55
C GLY A 335 -22.32 3.35 11.09
N GLY A 336 -22.06 2.15 11.60
CA GLY A 336 -22.75 0.91 11.20
C GLY A 336 -22.15 0.20 9.98
N MET A 337 -21.23 0.84 9.26
CA MET A 337 -20.42 0.25 8.19
C MET A 337 -19.15 -0.37 8.77
N ILE A 338 -18.68 -1.46 8.17
CA ILE A 338 -17.30 -1.93 8.34
C ILE A 338 -16.41 -1.33 7.25
N LEU A 339 -15.35 -0.65 7.64
CA LEU A 339 -14.26 -0.27 6.74
C LEU A 339 -13.10 -1.25 6.95
N TYR A 340 -12.61 -1.84 5.86
CA TYR A 340 -11.37 -2.60 5.85
C TYR A 340 -10.31 -1.88 5.01
N VAL A 341 -9.23 -1.44 5.67
CA VAL A 341 -8.07 -0.82 5.03
C VAL A 341 -6.96 -1.85 4.90
N ASN A 342 -6.82 -2.39 3.70
CA ASN A 342 -5.83 -3.40 3.39
C ASN A 342 -4.43 -2.81 3.41
N ASN A 343 -3.46 -3.55 3.95
CA ASN A 343 -2.07 -3.10 4.02
C ASN A 343 -1.34 -3.14 2.67
N GLY A 344 -1.98 -3.59 1.59
CA GLY A 344 -1.43 -3.74 0.25
C GLY A 344 -1.01 -5.17 -0.05
N THR A 345 -1.37 -5.66 -1.23
CA THR A 345 -0.88 -6.94 -1.78
C THR A 345 0.59 -6.83 -2.19
N GLY A 346 0.96 -5.70 -2.79
CA GLY A 346 2.33 -5.29 -3.07
C GLY A 346 2.73 -4.07 -2.22
N LEU A 347 3.55 -3.20 -2.80
CA LEU A 347 3.94 -1.91 -2.23
C LEU A 347 4.57 -1.04 -3.33
N TRP A 348 4.36 0.26 -3.32
CA TRP A 348 5.02 1.12 -4.31
C TRP A 348 6.56 1.07 -4.19
N PRO A 349 7.32 0.86 -5.29
CA PRO A 349 8.78 0.77 -5.29
C PRO A 349 9.55 2.02 -4.82
N GLY A 350 8.93 3.19 -4.70
CA GLY A 350 9.60 4.40 -4.19
C GLY A 350 9.94 4.32 -2.70
N PHE A 351 9.24 3.47 -1.95
CA PHE A 351 9.55 3.18 -0.56
C PHE A 351 9.19 1.73 -0.21
N ALA A 352 9.98 0.78 -0.71
CA ALA A 352 9.73 -0.66 -0.55
C ALA A 352 10.26 -1.22 0.78
N LEU A 353 9.71 -0.75 1.92
CA LEU A 353 10.11 -1.19 3.27
C LEU A 353 8.87 -1.56 4.10
N ARG A 354 8.85 -2.74 4.73
CA ARG A 354 7.79 -3.15 5.67
C ARG A 354 8.33 -3.69 6.99
N LEU A 355 7.93 -3.13 8.12
CA LEU A 355 8.25 -3.66 9.45
C LEU A 355 7.01 -3.70 10.33
N GLY A 356 6.60 -4.89 10.77
CA GLY A 356 5.40 -5.06 11.62
C GLY A 356 4.07 -4.74 10.92
N ARG A 357 4.07 -4.54 9.59
CA ARG A 357 2.87 -4.28 8.76
C ARG A 357 2.94 -5.16 7.49
N PRO A 358 2.59 -6.45 7.59
CA PRO A 358 2.73 -7.38 6.46
C PRO A 358 1.83 -6.97 5.29
N SER A 359 2.24 -7.31 4.06
CA SER A 359 1.34 -7.32 2.91
C SER A 359 0.27 -8.41 3.05
N GLU A 360 -0.81 -8.31 2.29
CA GLU A 360 -2.00 -9.15 2.48
C GLU A 360 -2.60 -9.63 1.14
N LEU A 361 -2.99 -10.91 1.11
CA LEU A 361 -4.06 -11.43 0.26
C LEU A 361 -5.27 -11.59 1.17
N THR A 362 -6.25 -10.68 1.09
CA THR A 362 -7.32 -10.65 2.10
C THR A 362 -8.56 -11.35 1.58
N ARG A 363 -8.85 -12.53 2.10
CA ARG A 363 -10.12 -13.22 1.85
C ARG A 363 -11.12 -12.78 2.90
N ILE A 364 -12.19 -12.14 2.44
CA ILE A 364 -13.28 -11.67 3.26
C ILE A 364 -14.45 -12.64 3.11
N THR A 365 -14.96 -13.14 4.23
CA THR A 365 -16.18 -13.94 4.29
C THR A 365 -17.29 -13.09 4.85
N LEU A 366 -18.38 -12.94 4.09
CA LEU A 366 -19.57 -12.23 4.53
C LEU A 366 -20.42 -13.16 5.39
N ARG A 367 -20.89 -12.64 6.52
CA ARG A 367 -21.82 -13.33 7.41
C ARG A 367 -23.03 -12.46 7.67
N ARG A 368 -24.19 -13.09 7.82
CA ARG A 368 -25.37 -12.40 8.30
C ARG A 368 -25.22 -12.13 9.80
N GLY A 369 -25.55 -10.91 10.22
CA GLY A 369 -25.67 -10.56 11.63
C GLY A 369 -25.09 -9.18 11.93
N ASP A 370 -25.29 -8.74 13.16
CA ASP A 370 -24.64 -7.54 13.65
C ASP A 370 -23.20 -7.87 13.98
N ASP A 371 -22.28 -7.00 13.56
CA ASP A 371 -20.95 -6.97 14.14
C ASP A 371 -21.08 -6.44 15.57
N ALA A 372 -21.38 -7.35 16.51
CA ALA A 372 -21.15 -7.11 17.92
C ALA A 372 -19.72 -6.59 18.01
N ALA A 373 -19.54 -5.37 18.50
CA ALA A 373 -18.30 -4.61 18.47
C ALA A 373 -17.11 -5.46 18.91
N ASP A 374 -16.49 -6.17 17.97
CA ASP A 374 -15.29 -6.93 18.22
C ASP A 374 -14.21 -5.86 18.36
N PRO A 375 -13.61 -5.68 19.55
CA PRO A 375 -12.58 -4.67 19.72
C PRO A 375 -11.55 -4.90 18.62
N ALA A 376 -11.24 -3.84 17.89
CA ALA A 376 -10.23 -3.86 16.83
C ALA A 376 -9.04 -4.74 17.27
N PRO A 377 -8.51 -5.63 16.41
CA PRO A 377 -7.40 -6.48 16.80
C PRO A 377 -6.33 -5.60 17.42
N THR A 378 -6.00 -5.93 18.67
CA THR A 378 -5.11 -5.11 19.48
C THR A 378 -3.70 -5.24 18.92
N ARG A 379 -3.29 -4.18 18.21
CA ARG A 379 -1.93 -3.73 17.83
C ARG A 379 -1.32 -4.29 16.54
#